data_AF-A0AA52EFQ6-F1
#
_entry.id   AF-A0AA52EFQ6-F1
#
_cell.length_a   1.000
_cell.length_b   1.000
_cell.length_c   1.000
_cell.angle_alpha   90.00
_cell.angle_beta   90.00
_cell.angle_gamma   90.00
#
_symmetry.space_group_name_H-M   'P 1'
#
loop_
_entity.id
_entity.type
_entity.pdbx_description
1 polymer ?
#
loop_
_entity_poly.entity_id
_entity_poly.type
_entity_poly.pdbx_seq_one_letter_code
_entity_poly.pdbx_strand_id
1 'polypeptide(L)'
;MDRLLLGGKIMDFIIALDQGTSSTRALAFDTEGALLAVSQVDFKQYYPHSGWVEHDAKEIWHTTIEVLQELEAKMNLLGGAPSSSWHYESERDNHSLG
;
A
#
# COMPACT_ATOMS: atom_id res chain seq x y z
N MET A 1 -27.92 0.98 -5.16
CA MET A 1 -26.79 0.05 -4.94
C MET A 1 -26.30 -0.40 -6.31
N ASP A 2 -25.87 0.56 -7.13
CA ASP A 2 -25.46 0.34 -8.52
C ASP A 2 -24.42 1.41 -8.89
N ARG A 3 -23.14 1.07 -8.73
CA ARG A 3 -22.01 1.77 -9.37
C ARG A 3 -20.84 0.80 -9.54
N LEU A 4 -21.06 -0.22 -10.35
CA LEU A 4 -19.98 -0.96 -11.01
C LEU A 4 -20.34 -0.95 -12.49
N LEU A 5 -19.37 -0.64 -13.35
CA LEU A 5 -19.47 -0.44 -14.80
C LEU A 5 -19.76 1.00 -15.25
N LEU A 6 -18.76 1.88 -15.16
CA LEU A 6 -18.61 2.97 -16.13
C LEU A 6 -17.28 2.78 -16.85
N GLY A 7 -17.38 2.47 -18.14
CA GLY A 7 -16.26 2.12 -19.01
C GLY A 7 -15.12 3.13 -18.91
N GLY A 8 -13.90 2.60 -18.74
CA GLY A 8 -12.65 3.34 -18.88
C GLY A 8 -12.45 4.54 -17.94
N LYS A 9 -13.30 4.72 -16.92
CA LYS A 9 -13.17 5.84 -15.99
C LYS A 9 -12.17 5.46 -14.90
N ILE A 10 -11.04 6.15 -14.87
CA ILE A 10 -10.08 6.11 -13.76
C ILE A 10 -10.87 6.48 -12.49
N MET A 11 -10.88 5.57 -11.52
CA MET A 11 -11.60 5.75 -10.26
C MET A 11 -10.65 6.42 -9.28
N ASP A 12 -10.91 7.67 -8.95
CA ASP A 12 -10.06 8.38 -8.01
C ASP A 12 -10.18 7.77 -6.61
N PHE A 13 -9.04 7.46 -5.99
CA PHE A 13 -8.99 6.94 -4.63
C PHE A 13 -7.82 7.54 -3.85
N ILE A 14 -7.94 7.46 -2.53
CA ILE A 14 -6.92 7.86 -1.56
C ILE A 14 -6.43 6.59 -0.87
N ILE A 15 -5.11 6.44 -0.71
CA ILE A 15 -4.53 5.39 0.12
C ILE A 15 -4.08 5.99 1.46
N ALA A 16 -4.53 5.39 2.55
CA ALA A 16 -4.00 5.63 3.88
C ALA A 16 -3.07 4.49 4.28
N LEU A 17 -1.83 4.83 4.66
CA LEU A 17 -0.91 3.93 5.32
C LEU A 17 -1.01 4.11 6.82
N ASP A 18 -1.18 3.01 7.53
CA ASP A 18 -1.27 2.96 8.99
C ASP A 18 -0.19 2.03 9.53
N GLN A 19 0.87 2.64 10.06
CA GLN A 19 2.01 1.95 10.65
C GLN A 19 1.71 1.72 12.14
N GLY A 20 1.22 0.52 12.45
CA GLY A 20 0.94 0.10 13.82
C GLY A 20 2.19 -0.45 14.52
N THR A 21 2.05 -0.81 15.79
CA THR A 21 3.16 -1.38 16.57
C THR A 21 3.45 -2.85 16.27
N SER A 22 2.51 -3.57 15.65
CA SER A 22 2.65 -5.01 15.33
C SER A 22 2.35 -5.34 13.88
N SER A 23 1.88 -4.36 13.11
CA SER A 23 1.44 -4.55 11.74
C SER A 23 1.50 -3.26 10.95
N THR A 24 1.74 -3.36 9.65
CA THR A 24 1.52 -2.27 8.70
C THR A 24 0.22 -2.54 7.96
N ARG A 25 -0.58 -1.50 7.68
CA ARG A 25 -1.83 -1.57 6.93
C ARG A 25 -1.87 -0.54 5.82
N ALA A 26 -2.50 -0.90 4.70
CA ALA A 26 -2.87 0.04 3.65
C ALA A 26 -4.39 -0.05 3.40
N LEU A 27 -5.05 1.10 3.34
CA LEU A 27 -6.49 1.21 3.12
C LEU A 27 -6.76 2.10 1.92
N ALA A 28 -7.58 1.65 0.98
CA ALA A 28 -8.04 2.46 -0.16
C ALA A 28 -9.45 2.99 0.13
N PHE A 29 -9.66 4.27 -0.10
CA PHE A 29 -10.95 4.95 0.03
C PHE A 29 -11.33 5.65 -1.27
N ASP A 30 -12.61 5.70 -1.59
CA ASP A 30 -13.09 6.63 -2.61
C ASP A 30 -13.06 8.08 -2.11
N THR A 31 -13.35 9.03 -3.00
CA THR A 31 -13.37 10.47 -2.69
C THR A 31 -14.55 10.88 -1.78
N GLU A 32 -15.53 10.00 -1.57
CA GLU A 32 -16.64 10.18 -0.63
C GLU A 32 -16.30 9.59 0.77
N GLY A 33 -15.14 8.94 0.90
CA GLY A 33 -14.64 8.34 2.14
C GLY A 33 -15.10 6.89 2.36
N ALA A 34 -15.70 6.24 1.37
CA ALA A 34 -16.07 4.84 1.47
C ALA A 34 -14.84 3.94 1.32
N LEU A 35 -14.72 2.93 2.20
CA LEU A 35 -13.64 1.95 2.13
C LEU A 35 -13.81 1.04 0.91
N LEU A 36 -12.81 1.01 0.04
CA LEU A 36 -12.78 0.19 -1.17
C LEU A 36 -12.02 -1.13 -0.94
N ALA A 37 -10.86 -1.07 -0.30
CA ALA A 37 -10.01 -2.23 -0.06
C ALA A 37 -9.08 -2.02 1.15
N VAL A 38 -8.57 -3.12 1.69
CA VAL A 38 -7.58 -3.14 2.78
C VAL A 38 -6.57 -4.27 2.60
N SER A 39 -5.33 -4.02 2.99
CA SER A 39 -4.26 -5.02 3.17
C SER A 39 -3.55 -4.78 4.50
N GLN A 40 -3.00 -5.85 5.07
CA GLN A 40 -2.33 -5.82 6.35
C GLN A 40 -1.25 -6.90 6.38
N VAL A 41 -0.07 -6.53 6.87
CA VAL A 41 1.03 -7.45 7.11
C VAL A 41 1.56 -7.23 8.52
N ASP A 42 1.61 -8.29 9.30
CA ASP A 42 2.19 -8.26 10.65
C ASP A 42 3.73 -8.31 10.56
N PHE A 43 4.41 -7.68 11.50
CA PHE A 43 5.88 -7.73 11.60
C PHE A 43 6.32 -8.04 13.02
N LYS A 44 7.57 -8.49 13.15
CA LYS A 44 8.10 -8.97 14.42
C LYS A 44 8.41 -7.82 15.38
N GLN A 45 8.04 -8.02 16.64
CA GLN A 45 8.52 -7.23 17.76
C GLN A 45 9.75 -7.90 18.38
N TYR A 46 10.80 -7.12 18.61
CA TYR A 46 12.04 -7.60 19.21
C TYR A 46 12.12 -7.17 20.67
N TYR A 47 12.46 -8.12 21.54
CA TYR A 47 12.55 -7.93 22.99
C TYR A 47 13.95 -8.30 23.50
N PRO A 48 15.00 -7.52 23.16
CA PRO A 48 16.38 -7.86 23.52
C PRO A 48 16.63 -7.78 25.03
N HIS A 49 15.89 -6.91 25.72
CA HIS A 49 15.99 -6.68 27.16
C HIS A 49 14.60 -6.54 27.80
N SER A 50 14.53 -6.82 29.11
CA SER A 50 13.28 -6.69 29.87
C SER A 50 12.74 -5.26 29.79
N GLY A 51 11.49 -5.13 29.33
CA GLY A 51 10.81 -3.84 29.17
C GLY A 51 11.13 -3.07 27.89
N TRP A 52 11.97 -3.62 26.99
CA TRP A 52 12.29 -3.00 25.71
C TRP A 52 11.44 -3.61 24.60
N VAL A 53 11.03 -2.76 23.64
CA VAL A 53 10.43 -3.17 22.38
C VAL A 53 11.17 -2.45 21.27
N GLU A 54 11.76 -3.22 20.37
CA GLU A 54 12.47 -2.72 19.20
C GLU A 54 11.81 -3.25 17.92
N HIS A 55 11.92 -2.47 16.84
CA HIS A 55 11.47 -2.86 15.50
C HIS A 55 12.63 -2.71 14.51
N ASP A 56 12.70 -3.63 13.55
CA ASP A 56 13.62 -3.49 12.42
C ASP A 56 13.01 -2.53 11.38
N ALA A 57 13.68 -1.41 11.13
CA ALA A 57 13.25 -0.42 10.13
C ALA A 57 13.13 -1.02 8.72
N LYS A 58 13.97 -2.03 8.37
CA LYS A 58 13.86 -2.74 7.09
C LYS A 58 12.60 -3.60 7.04
N GLU A 59 12.22 -4.23 8.14
CA GLU A 59 11.00 -5.02 8.21
C GLU A 59 9.76 -4.13 8.08
N ILE A 60 9.76 -2.96 8.74
CA ILE A 60 8.72 -1.94 8.56
C ILE A 60 8.64 -1.50 7.08
N TRP A 61 9.78 -1.23 6.45
CA TRP A 61 9.82 -0.85 5.04
C TRP A 61 9.29 -1.95 4.12
N HIS A 62 9.74 -3.19 4.29
CA HIS A 62 9.29 -4.32 3.48
C HIS A 62 7.78 -4.56 3.64
N THR A 63 7.27 -4.56 4.87
CA THR A 63 5.82 -4.72 5.11
C THR A 63 5.01 -3.57 4.53
N THR A 64 5.55 -2.35 4.48
CA THR A 64 4.91 -1.20 3.81
C THR A 64 4.76 -1.43 2.30
N ILE A 65 5.81 -1.93 1.64
CA ILE A 65 5.75 -2.26 0.22
C ILE A 65 4.78 -3.42 -0.04
N GLU A 66 4.80 -4.45 0.81
CA GLU A 66 3.94 -5.61 0.69
C GLU A 66 2.45 -5.24 0.79
N VAL A 67 2.06 -4.43 1.78
CA VAL A 67 0.66 -3.97 1.86
C VAL A 67 0.25 -3.14 0.66
N LEU A 68 1.14 -2.32 0.09
CA LEU A 68 0.82 -1.52 -1.10
C LEU A 68 0.61 -2.41 -2.33
N GLN A 69 1.46 -3.41 -2.54
CA GLN A 69 1.35 -4.36 -3.65
C GLN A 69 0.07 -5.21 -3.53
N GLU A 70 -0.25 -5.70 -2.33
CA GLU A 70 -1.50 -6.41 -2.10
C GLU A 70 -2.74 -5.54 -2.34
N LEU A 71 -2.69 -4.28 -1.89
CA LEU A 71 -3.79 -3.34 -2.07
C LEU A 71 -3.99 -3.01 -3.54
N GLU A 72 -2.90 -2.78 -4.29
CA GLU A 72 -2.94 -2.58 -5.73
C GLU A 72 -3.56 -3.78 -6.45
N ALA A 73 -3.15 -5.01 -6.11
CA ALA A 73 -3.73 -6.21 -6.67
C ALA A 73 -5.25 -6.30 -6.42
N LYS A 74 -5.71 -5.96 -5.20
CA LYS A 74 -7.14 -5.90 -4.86
C LYS A 74 -7.86 -4.80 -5.66
N MET A 75 -7.27 -3.62 -5.79
CA MET A 75 -7.84 -2.49 -6.52
C MET A 75 -7.95 -2.75 -8.04
N ASN A 76 -6.97 -3.46 -8.62
CA ASN A 76 -7.01 -3.87 -10.02
C ASN A 76 -8.19 -4.79 -10.33
N LEU A 77 -8.57 -5.68 -9.40
CA LEU A 77 -9.77 -6.52 -9.53
C LEU A 77 -11.07 -5.71 -9.49
N LEU A 78 -11.05 -4.53 -8.87
CA LEU A 78 -12.19 -3.60 -8.81
C LEU A 78 -12.25 -2.65 -10.02
N GLY A 79 -11.27 -2.71 -10.92
CA GLY A 79 -11.15 -1.78 -12.06
C GLY A 79 -10.59 -0.41 -11.68
N GLY A 80 -9.98 -0.28 -10.50
CA GLY A 80 -9.33 0.95 -10.06
C GLY A 80 -7.98 1.13 -10.74
N ALA A 81 -7.80 2.26 -11.44
CA ALA A 81 -6.48 2.80 -11.77
C ALA A 81 -6.21 3.98 -10.83
N PRO A 82 -4.99 4.16 -10.28
CA PRO A 82 -4.68 5.27 -9.38
C PRO A 82 -4.95 6.62 -10.03
N SER A 83 -5.55 7.55 -9.27
CA SER A 83 -5.94 8.91 -9.72
C SER A 83 -4.75 9.73 -10.23
N SER A 84 -3.57 9.47 -9.70
CA SER A 84 -2.30 9.99 -10.16
C SER A 84 -1.38 8.83 -10.45
N SER A 85 -0.88 8.73 -11.68
CA SER A 85 0.19 7.84 -12.08
C SER A 85 1.24 7.69 -10.96
N TRP A 86 1.39 6.48 -10.43
CA TRP A 86 2.53 6.15 -9.56
C TRP A 86 3.79 6.26 -10.41
N HIS A 87 4.46 7.41 -10.36
CA HIS A 87 5.82 7.53 -10.87
C HIS A 87 6.75 6.88 -9.84
N TYR A 88 7.01 5.59 -10.04
CA TYR A 88 8.16 4.93 -9.42
C TYR A 88 9.33 5.02 -10.40
N GLU A 89 10.28 5.91 -10.16
CA GLU A 89 11.53 5.98 -10.91
C GLU A 89 12.64 5.36 -10.04
N SER A 90 13.22 4.25 -10.51
CA SER A 90 14.31 3.57 -9.82
C SER A 90 15.64 3.96 -10.46
N GLU A 91 16.64 4.36 -9.65
CA GLU A 91 17.98 4.76 -10.12
C GLU A 91 18.76 3.62 -10.82
N ARG A 92 18.20 2.41 -10.93
CA ARG A 92 18.82 1.27 -11.61
C ARG A 92 18.59 1.25 -13.13
N ASP A 93 17.74 2.12 -13.66
CA ASP A 93 17.44 2.17 -15.11
C ASP A 93 18.41 3.06 -15.91
N ASN A 94 19.46 3.61 -15.29
CA ASN A 94 20.38 4.56 -15.93
C ASN A 94 21.77 3.98 -16.33
N HIS A 95 21.87 2.69 -16.66
CA HIS A 95 23.10 2.17 -17.27
C HIS A 95 22.84 1.07 -18.30
N SER A 96 22.71 1.49 -19.57
CA SER A 96 23.45 0.89 -20.70
C SER A 96 23.00 1.50 -22.02
N LEU A 97 23.56 2.65 -22.39
CA LEU A 97 23.89 3.01 -23.78
C LEU A 97 25.06 4.00 -23.76
N GLY A 98 26.25 3.44 -23.95
CA GLY A 98 27.53 4.09 -24.20
C GLY A 98 28.50 3.03 -24.68
#